data_AF-A0A0A0J5C2-F1
#
_entry.id   AF-A0A0A0J5C2-F1
#
_cell.length_a   1.000
_cell.length_b   1.000
_cell.length_c   1.000
_cell.angle_alpha   90.00
_cell.angle_beta   90.00
_cell.angle_gamma   90.00
#
_symmetry.space_group_name_H-M   'P 1'
#
loop_
_entity.id
_entity.type
_entity.pdbx_description
1 polymer ?
#
loop_
_entity_poly.entity_id
_entity_poly.type
_entity_poly.pdbx_seq_one_letter_code
_entity_poly.pdbx_strand_id
1 'polypeptide(L)'
;MTPTTPAPGNPVAADGHIDDDRLVDLSLTEEPSRVERTHLAGCATCRDGLAALRRTVELTRASASVATVAPGPEVWSRIEAELDGESRADDDSRRSDVVVPLRASTPAEPRRRR
;
A
#
# COMPACT_ATOMS: atom_id res chain seq x y z
N MET A 1 23.35 0.22 -2.10
CA MET A 1 22.75 1.35 -1.36
C MET A 1 21.52 0.80 -0.68
N THR A 2 21.61 0.48 0.61
CA THR A 2 20.46 0.05 1.42
C THR A 2 19.61 1.27 1.76
N PRO A 3 18.28 1.26 1.57
CA PRO A 3 17.45 2.34 2.09
C PRO A 3 17.56 2.32 3.62
N THR A 4 18.06 3.41 4.19
CA THR A 4 18.07 3.65 5.63
C THR A 4 16.65 3.91 6.07
N THR A 5 16.06 2.99 6.84
CA THR A 5 14.80 3.22 7.55
C THR A 5 14.96 4.46 8.45
N PRO A 6 14.15 5.51 8.27
CA PRO A 6 14.22 6.67 9.15
C PRO A 6 13.85 6.29 10.59
N ALA A 7 14.50 6.95 11.56
CA ALA A 7 14.21 6.75 12.98
C ALA A 7 12.75 7.16 13.31
N PRO A 8 12.09 6.48 14.27
CA PRO A 8 10.74 6.84 14.67
C PRO A 8 10.72 8.28 15.18
N GLY A 9 9.93 9.14 14.52
CA GLY A 9 9.75 10.55 14.90
C GLY A 9 10.42 11.59 14.00
N ASN A 10 11.05 11.21 12.88
CA ASN A 10 11.48 12.20 11.87
C ASN A 10 10.40 12.39 10.80
N PRO A 11 9.76 13.57 10.70
CA PRO A 11 8.64 13.80 9.76
C PRO A 11 9.07 13.89 8.29
N VAL A 12 10.35 13.68 7.97
CA VAL A 12 10.90 13.79 6.62
C VAL A 12 11.77 12.57 6.30
N ALA A 13 11.36 11.82 5.27
CA ALA A 13 12.10 10.70 4.71
C ALA A 13 13.38 11.17 4.00
N ALA A 14 14.29 10.24 3.73
CA ALA A 14 15.58 10.53 3.08
C ALA A 14 15.43 11.24 1.71
N ASP A 15 14.31 11.00 1.02
CA ASP A 15 13.99 11.56 -0.30
C ASP A 15 13.36 12.96 -0.22
N GLY A 16 13.26 13.55 0.97
CA GLY A 16 12.77 14.92 1.18
C GLY A 16 11.25 15.05 1.19
N HIS A 17 10.52 13.94 1.22
CA HIS A 17 9.07 13.89 1.39
C HIS A 17 8.67 13.61 2.84
N ILE A 18 7.41 13.91 3.18
CA ILE A 18 6.83 13.38 4.42
C ILE A 18 6.80 11.86 4.30
N ASP A 19 7.22 11.19 5.36
CA ASP A 19 7.22 9.73 5.43
C ASP A 19 5.82 9.15 5.18
N ASP A 20 5.74 7.99 4.54
CA ASP A 20 4.47 7.40 4.13
C ASP A 20 3.60 7.01 5.34
N ASP A 21 4.20 6.45 6.40
CA ASP A 21 3.47 6.12 7.63
C ASP A 21 2.93 7.42 8.27
N ARG A 22 3.73 8.49 8.19
CA ARG A 22 3.29 9.79 8.68
C ARG A 22 2.13 10.37 7.85
N LEU A 23 2.12 10.19 6.53
CA LEU A 23 0.99 10.58 5.69
C LEU A 23 -0.27 9.79 6.02
N VAL A 24 -0.14 8.51 6.39
CA VAL A 24 -1.25 7.68 6.88
C VAL A 24 -1.84 8.26 8.17
N ASP A 25 -1.01 8.60 9.16
CA ASP A 25 -1.47 9.20 10.42
C ASP A 25 -2.25 10.50 10.21
N LEU A 26 -1.72 11.39 9.35
CA LEU A 26 -2.34 12.66 8.95
C LEU A 26 -3.67 12.46 8.18
N SER A 27 -3.88 11.29 7.58
CA SER A 27 -5.13 10.95 6.91
C SER A 27 -6.23 10.51 7.88
N LEU A 28 -5.85 9.93 9.02
CA LEU A 28 -6.78 9.34 9.97
C LEU A 28 -7.44 10.39 10.85
N THR A 29 -6.67 11.29 11.48
CA THR A 29 -7.19 12.48 12.20
C THR A 29 -6.08 13.39 12.73
N GLU A 30 -4.80 13.11 12.48
CA GLU A 30 -3.73 13.89 13.09
C GLU A 30 -3.54 15.27 12.43
N GLU A 31 -3.37 16.28 13.27
CA GLU A 31 -3.08 17.63 12.80
C GLU A 31 -1.62 17.76 12.36
N PRO A 32 -1.35 18.25 11.14
CA PRO A 32 0.00 18.45 10.68
C PRO A 32 0.68 19.58 11.46
N SER A 33 1.93 19.33 11.84
CA SER A 33 2.84 20.33 12.40
C SER A 33 3.02 21.51 11.44
N ARG A 34 3.62 22.60 11.93
CA ARG A 34 3.90 23.78 11.09
C ARG A 34 4.82 23.45 9.90
N VAL A 35 5.80 22.57 10.09
CA VAL A 35 6.75 22.17 9.05
C VAL A 35 6.04 21.34 7.98
N GLU A 36 5.25 20.34 8.39
CA GLU A 36 4.46 19.50 7.46
C GLU A 36 3.45 20.33 6.68
N ARG A 37 2.74 21.28 7.32
CA ARG A 37 1.85 22.21 6.61
C ARG A 37 2.57 23.03 5.55
N THR A 38 3.76 23.53 5.88
CA THR A 38 4.59 24.29 4.93
C THR A 38 5.03 23.40 3.76
N HIS A 39 5.43 22.16 4.04
CA HIS A 39 5.83 21.20 3.03
C HIS A 39 4.65 20.82 2.12
N LEU A 40 3.48 20.50 2.69
CA LEU A 40 2.26 20.22 1.94
C LEU A 40 1.82 21.41 1.07
N ALA A 41 2.04 22.65 1.51
CA ALA A 41 1.78 23.81 0.65
C ALA A 41 2.69 23.87 -0.59
N GLY A 42 3.91 23.34 -0.51
CA GLY A 42 4.91 23.37 -1.59
C GLY A 42 5.03 22.10 -2.43
N CYS A 43 4.70 20.93 -1.89
CA CYS A 43 4.96 19.64 -2.52
C CYS A 43 3.68 18.99 -3.06
N ALA A 44 3.56 18.87 -4.38
CA ALA A 44 2.42 18.20 -5.02
C ALA A 44 2.34 16.71 -4.65
N THR A 45 3.47 15.99 -4.67
CA THR A 45 3.52 14.55 -4.35
C THR A 45 2.93 14.24 -2.97
N CYS A 46 3.35 14.95 -1.92
CA CYS A 46 2.84 14.71 -0.57
C CYS A 46 1.36 15.12 -0.43
N ARG A 47 0.91 16.17 -1.13
CA ARG A 47 -0.52 16.54 -1.14
C ARG A 47 -1.37 15.47 -1.80
N ASP A 48 -0.94 15.00 -2.96
CA ASP A 48 -1.69 14.03 -3.76
C ASP A 48 -1.76 12.68 -3.01
N GLY A 49 -0.65 12.27 -2.39
CA GLY A 49 -0.60 11.12 -1.49
C GLY A 49 -1.57 11.26 -0.31
N LEU A 50 -1.52 12.38 0.42
CA LEU A 50 -2.44 12.63 1.54
C LEU A 50 -3.91 12.67 1.10
N ALA A 51 -4.20 13.28 -0.05
CA ALA A 51 -5.57 13.34 -0.59
C ALA A 51 -6.09 11.95 -0.98
N ALA A 52 -5.24 11.11 -1.58
CA ALA A 52 -5.59 9.73 -1.91
C ALA A 52 -5.91 8.91 -0.65
N LEU A 53 -5.07 9.02 0.39
CA LEU A 53 -5.30 8.33 1.66
C LEU A 53 -6.60 8.79 2.35
N ARG A 54 -6.85 10.11 2.39
CA ARG A 54 -8.10 10.66 2.95
C ARG A 54 -9.33 10.16 2.22
N ARG A 55 -9.29 10.09 0.90
CA ARG A 55 -10.38 9.52 0.10
C ARG A 55 -10.65 8.05 0.46
N THR A 56 -9.60 7.24 0.66
CA THR A 56 -9.76 5.85 1.12
C THR A 56 -10.42 5.78 2.49
N VAL A 57 -9.98 6.61 3.44
CA VAL A 57 -10.57 6.69 4.78
C VAL A 57 -12.05 7.10 4.72
N GLU A 58 -12.40 8.08 3.89
CA GLU A 58 -13.78 8.51 3.66
C GLU A 58 -14.64 7.38 3.09
N LEU A 59 -14.15 6.64 2.10
CA LEU A 59 -14.85 5.48 1.52
C LEU A 59 -15.10 4.40 2.58
N THR A 60 -14.09 4.08 3.39
CA THR A 60 -14.23 3.10 4.48
C THR A 60 -15.25 3.56 5.52
N ARG A 61 -15.21 4.84 5.92
CA ARG A 61 -16.17 5.42 6.88
C ARG A 61 -17.60 5.43 6.32
N ALA A 62 -17.78 5.78 5.05
CA ALA A 62 -19.09 5.71 4.39
C ALA A 62 -19.63 4.27 4.37
N SER A 63 -18.75 3.29 4.13
CA SER A 63 -19.10 1.87 4.11
C SER A 63 -19.53 1.32 5.47
N ALA A 64 -19.11 1.94 6.58
CA ALA A 64 -19.51 1.51 7.93
C ALA A 64 -21.04 1.61 8.18
N SER A 65 -21.75 2.43 7.41
CA SER A 65 -23.21 2.56 7.47
C SER A 65 -23.96 1.50 6.65
N VAL A 66 -23.24 0.70 5.84
CA VAL A 66 -23.82 -0.34 5.00
C VAL A 66 -24.06 -1.58 5.85
N ALA A 67 -25.30 -2.08 5.88
CA ALA A 67 -25.63 -3.33 6.54
C ALA A 67 -24.90 -4.48 5.85
N THR A 68 -24.04 -5.18 6.59
CA THR A 68 -23.39 -6.40 6.13
C THR A 68 -24.20 -7.62 6.56
N VAL A 69 -24.20 -8.65 5.73
CA VAL A 69 -24.76 -9.96 6.08
C VAL A 69 -23.59 -10.91 6.23
N ALA A 70 -23.58 -11.66 7.33
CA ALA A 70 -22.57 -12.69 7.53
C ALA A 70 -22.71 -13.76 6.41
N PRO A 71 -21.62 -14.11 5.71
CA PRO A 71 -21.67 -15.21 4.76
C PRO A 71 -22.00 -16.52 5.49
N GLY A 72 -22.67 -17.44 4.79
CA GLY A 72 -23.02 -18.76 5.32
C GLY A 72 -21.78 -19.63 5.58
N PRO A 73 -21.89 -20.66 6.44
CA PRO A 73 -20.78 -21.52 6.80
C PRO A 73 -20.13 -22.20 5.59
N GLU A 74 -20.90 -22.50 4.55
CA GLU A 74 -20.43 -23.12 3.31
C GLU A 74 -19.42 -22.24 2.54
N VAL A 75 -19.54 -20.92 2.65
CA VAL A 75 -18.61 -19.98 2.01
C VAL A 75 -17.25 -20.08 2.69
N TRP A 76 -17.22 -20.11 4.02
CA TRP A 76 -15.99 -20.26 4.79
C TRP A 76 -15.34 -21.61 4.57
N SER A 77 -16.10 -22.71 4.61
CA SER A 77 -15.57 -24.04 4.33
C SER A 77 -14.98 -24.17 2.93
N ARG A 78 -15.52 -23.46 1.93
CA ARG A 78 -14.95 -23.42 0.58
C ARG A 78 -13.63 -22.65 0.54
N ILE A 79 -13.56 -21.48 1.19
CA ILE A 79 -12.33 -20.67 1.25
C ILE A 79 -11.22 -21.46 1.95
N GLU A 80 -11.53 -22.11 3.07
CA GLU A 80 -10.59 -22.99 3.79
C GLU A 80 -10.06 -24.10 2.87
N ALA A 81 -10.95 -24.82 2.17
CA ALA A 81 -10.55 -25.88 1.25
C ALA A 81 -9.71 -25.38 0.06
N GLU A 82 -9.96 -24.17 -0.43
CA GLU A 82 -9.19 -23.53 -1.51
C GLU A 82 -7.78 -23.19 -1.02
N LEU A 83 -7.66 -22.48 0.10
CA LEU A 83 -6.38 -22.11 0.70
C LEU A 83 -5.52 -23.34 1.08
N ASP A 84 -6.15 -24.40 1.60
CA ASP A 84 -5.48 -25.66 1.90
C ASP A 84 -5.03 -26.38 0.62
N GLY A 85 -5.83 -26.32 -0.44
CA GLY A 85 -5.50 -26.88 -1.75
C GLY A 85 -4.32 -26.18 -2.42
N GLU A 86 -4.28 -24.85 -2.36
CA GLU A 86 -3.17 -24.02 -2.84
C GLU A 86 -1.91 -24.26 -2.00
N SER A 87 -2.03 -24.26 -0.68
CA SER A 87 -0.90 -24.53 0.24
C SER A 87 -0.28 -25.91 0.00
N ARG A 88 -1.10 -26.91 -0.34
CA ARG A 88 -0.61 -28.27 -0.64
C ARG A 88 0.08 -28.37 -2.00
N ALA A 89 -0.33 -27.55 -2.98
CA ALA A 89 0.36 -27.43 -4.26
C ALA A 89 1.70 -26.65 -4.11
N ASP A 90 1.73 -25.66 -3.23
CA ASP A 90 2.95 -24.92 -2.86
C ASP A 90 3.94 -25.78 -2.04
N ASP A 91 3.49 -26.67 -1.15
CA ASP A 91 4.37 -27.58 -0.39
C ASP A 91 5.05 -28.62 -1.31
N ASP A 92 4.30 -29.18 -2.26
CA ASP A 92 4.83 -30.10 -3.30
C ASP A 92 5.82 -29.37 -4.23
N SER A 93 5.54 -28.10 -4.55
CA SER A 93 6.42 -27.25 -5.37
C SER A 93 7.64 -26.74 -4.60
N ARG A 94 7.54 -26.45 -3.30
CA ARG A 94 8.66 -26.01 -2.44
C ARG A 94 9.65 -27.13 -2.16
N ARG A 95 9.24 -28.39 -2.32
CA ARG A 95 10.14 -29.55 -2.33
C ARG A 95 10.99 -29.63 -3.61
N SER A 96 10.65 -28.86 -4.64
CA SER A 96 11.43 -28.66 -5.87
C SER A 96 11.80 -27.18 -6.05
N ASP A 97 12.91 -26.75 -5.44
CA ASP A 97 13.66 -25.51 -5.68
C ASP A 97 13.07 -24.52 -6.73
N VAL A 98 12.15 -23.65 -6.30
CA VAL A 98 11.66 -22.55 -7.16
C VAL A 98 12.49 -21.29 -6.92
N VAL A 99 13.47 -21.06 -7.80
CA VAL A 99 14.10 -19.74 -7.97
C VAL A 99 13.22 -18.92 -8.91
N VAL A 100 12.52 -17.91 -8.40
CA VAL A 100 11.72 -17.00 -9.24
C VAL A 100 12.65 -15.97 -9.89
N PRO A 101 12.85 -15.97 -11.22
CA PRO A 101 13.66 -14.95 -11.85
C PRO A 101 12.87 -13.65 -11.91
N LEU A 102 13.44 -12.59 -11.32
CA LEU A 102 12.92 -11.24 -11.42
C LEU A 102 12.91 -10.82 -12.90
N ARG A 103 11.73 -10.65 -13.48
CA ARG A 103 11.59 -10.19 -14.86
C ARG A 103 12.06 -8.74 -14.93
N ALA A 104 13.15 -8.48 -15.66
CA ALA A 104 13.56 -7.12 -15.94
C ALA A 104 12.55 -6.49 -16.90
N SER A 105 11.86 -5.43 -16.47
CA SER A 105 11.03 -4.62 -17.35
C SER A 105 11.91 -3.99 -18.41
N THR A 106 11.71 -4.35 -19.68
CA THR A 106 12.38 -3.70 -20.80
C THR A 106 11.97 -2.22 -20.88
N PRO A 107 12.93 -1.30 -21.08
CA PRO A 107 12.59 0.10 -21.27
C PRO A 107 11.79 0.27 -22.57
N ALA A 108 10.69 1.01 -22.48
CA ALA A 108 9.83 1.34 -23.62
C ALA A 108 10.59 2.21 -24.63
N GLU A 109 10.60 1.79 -25.90
CA GLU A 109 11.29 2.47 -26.99
C GLU A 109 10.59 3.79 -27.36
N PRO A 110 11.35 4.88 -27.64
CA PRO A 110 10.75 6.18 -27.96
C PRO A 110 10.10 6.18 -29.36
N ARG A 111 8.77 6.38 -29.39
CA ARG A 111 8.00 6.60 -30.62
C ARG A 111 8.48 7.87 -31.32
N ARG A 112 9.18 7.74 -32.46
CA ARG A 112 9.52 8.87 -33.32
C ARG A 112 8.26 9.40 -34.01
N ARG A 113 7.93 10.67 -33.76
CA ARG A 113 6.90 11.43 -34.48
C ARG A 113 7.45 11.81 -35.86
N ARG A 114 6.66 11.53 -36.90
CA ARG A 114 6.83 12.07 -38.26
C ARG A 114 6.23 13.47 -38.34
#